data_AF-A0A6N6MSE1-F1
#
_entry.id   AF-A0A6N6MSE1-F1
#
_cell.length_a   1.000
_cell.length_b   1.000
_cell.length_c   1.000
_cell.angle_alpha   90.00
_cell.angle_beta   90.00
_cell.angle_gamma   90.00
#
_symmetry.space_group_name_H-M   'P 1'
#
loop_
_entity.id
_entity.type
_entity.pdbx_description
1 polymer ?
#
loop_
_entity_poly.entity_id
_entity_poly.type
_entity_poly.pdbx_seq_one_letter_code
_entity_poly.pdbx_strand_id
1 'polypeptide(L)' 'MTHSIFIRSLGSFGDRQPRMLAYDITSRVEAETLARNIATAYHDHGLNPATEVYWFRYNGSVHEIYVE' A
#
# COMPACT_ATOMS: atom_id res chain seq x y z
N MET A 1 8.39 18.90 -0.38
CA MET A 1 7.26 18.06 0.06
C MET A 1 7.82 16.67 0.29
N THR A 2 7.28 15.94 1.25
CA THR A 2 7.73 14.59 1.63
C THR A 2 6.53 13.66 1.54
N HIS A 3 6.76 12.45 1.07
CA HIS A 3 5.75 11.44 0.85
C HIS A 3 5.86 10.33 1.89
N SER A 4 4.72 9.75 2.24
CA SER A 4 4.62 8.63 3.17
C SER A 4 3.89 7.47 2.51
N ILE A 5 4.28 6.25 2.87
CA ILE A 5 3.64 5.03 2.39
C ILE A 5 2.79 4.47 3.53
N PHE A 6 1.53 4.19 3.23
CA PHE A 6 0.57 3.62 4.17
C PHE A 6 0.09 2.26 3.70
N ILE A 7 -0.25 1.40 4.66
CA ILE A 7 -0.91 0.12 4.44
C ILE A 7 -2.18 0.02 5.28
N ARG A 8 -3.24 -0.56 4.74
CA ARG A 8 -4.45 -0.89 5.52
C ARG A 8 -5.00 -2.26 5.16
N SER A 9 -5.54 -2.97 6.14
CA SER A 9 -6.22 -4.24 5.92
C SER A 9 -7.71 -4.03 5.68
N LEU A 10 -8.28 -4.72 4.69
CA LEU A 10 -9.71 -4.70 4.38
C LEU A 10 -10.48 -5.86 5.03
N GLY A 11 -9.77 -6.88 5.54
CA GLY A 11 -10.37 -8.14 5.99
C GLY A 11 -10.86 -8.16 7.46
N SER A 12 -10.37 -7.25 8.30
CA SER A 12 -10.70 -7.24 9.74
C SER A 12 -11.54 -6.03 10.09
N PHE A 13 -12.75 -6.25 10.59
CA PHE A 13 -13.67 -5.21 11.06
C PHE A 13 -13.10 -4.29 12.17
N GLY A 14 -11.92 -4.61 12.73
CA GLY A 14 -11.25 -3.81 13.77
C GLY A 14 -9.96 -3.10 13.34
N ASP A 15 -9.37 -3.40 12.18
CA ASP A 15 -7.99 -2.97 11.82
C ASP A 15 -7.96 -2.11 10.53
N ARG A 16 -9.00 -1.28 10.37
CA ARG A 16 -9.17 -0.39 9.20
C ARG A 16 -8.29 0.85 9.25
N GLN A 17 -7.59 1.12 10.36
CA GLN A 17 -6.73 2.28 10.45
C GLN A 17 -5.47 2.06 9.61
N PRO A 18 -5.15 2.97 8.68
CA PRO A 18 -3.90 2.92 7.94
C PRO A 18 -2.71 2.94 8.89
N ARG A 19 -1.75 2.05 8.65
CA ARG A 19 -0.45 2.03 9.32
C ARG A 19 0.57 2.61 8.37
N MET A 20 1.41 3.50 8.88
CA MET A 20 2.53 4.06 8.12
C MET A 20 3.65 3.03 8.05
N LEU A 21 4.15 2.78 6.84
CA LEU A 21 5.29 1.89 6.58
C LEU A 21 6.59 2.65 6.39
N ALA A 22 6.52 3.82 5.76
CA ALA A 22 7.65 4.68 5.49
C ALA A 22 7.21 6.14 5.46
N TYR A 23 8.12 7.05 5.80
CA TYR A 23 7.91 8.49 5.79
C TYR A 23 9.17 9.20 5.30
N ASP A 24 9.07 10.50 5.02
CA ASP A 24 10.18 11.36 4.58
C ASP A 24 10.79 10.97 3.21
N ILE A 25 9.97 10.40 2.32
CA ILE A 25 10.40 10.08 0.95
C ILE A 25 10.29 11.35 0.10
N THR A 26 11.42 11.87 -0.37
CA THR A 26 11.45 13.16 -1.09
C THR A 26 10.87 13.08 -2.50
N SER A 27 10.90 11.91 -3.14
CA SER A 27 10.39 11.70 -4.49
C SER A 27 9.08 10.92 -4.48
N ARG A 28 8.02 11.52 -5.05
CA ARG A 28 6.74 10.82 -5.24
C ARG A 28 6.89 9.54 -6.07
N VAL A 29 7.67 9.62 -7.16
CA VAL A 29 7.94 8.48 -8.05
C VAL A 29 8.64 7.35 -7.30
N GLU A 30 9.55 7.69 -6.38
CA GLU A 30 10.23 6.71 -5.53
C GLU A 30 9.23 6.06 -4.56
N ALA A 31 8.38 6.84 -3.91
CA ALA A 31 7.35 6.33 -3.01
C ALA A 31 6.37 5.39 -3.74
N GLU A 32 5.93 5.77 -4.93
CA GLU A 32 5.05 4.95 -5.78
C GLU A 32 5.75 3.66 -6.24
N THR A 33 7.04 3.74 -6.60
CA THR A 33 7.86 2.58 -6.97
C THR A 33 8.02 1.62 -5.80
N LEU A 34 8.26 2.13 -4.59
CA LEU A 34 8.35 1.33 -3.38
C LEU A 34 7.01 0.64 -3.06
N ALA A 35 5.90 1.38 -3.11
CA ALA A 35 4.56 0.82 -2.88
C ALA A 35 4.24 -0.31 -3.89
N ARG A 36 4.54 -0.09 -5.17
CA ARG A 36 4.42 -1.10 -6.23
C ARG A 36 5.28 -2.32 -5.91
N ASN A 37 6.57 -2.13 -5.61
CA ASN A 37 7.51 -3.22 -5.35
C ASN A 37 7.05 -4.08 -4.17
N ILE A 38 6.55 -3.45 -3.10
CA ILE A 38 5.98 -4.16 -1.94
C ILE A 38 4.79 -5.00 -2.37
N ALA A 39 3.83 -4.45 -3.13
CA ALA A 39 2.67 -5.21 -3.59
C ALA A 39 3.05 -6.39 -4.48
N THR A 40 3.98 -6.19 -5.43
CA THR A 40 4.43 -7.24 -6.37
C THR A 40 5.27 -8.33 -5.73
N ALA A 41 5.75 -8.14 -4.50
CA ALA A 41 6.46 -9.19 -3.74
C ALA A 41 5.52 -10.33 -3.29
N TYR A 42 4.20 -10.13 -3.34
CA TYR A 42 3.20 -11.12 -2.99
C TYR A 42 2.63 -11.79 -4.24
N HIS A 43 2.33 -13.09 -4.15
CA HIS A 43 1.83 -13.86 -5.29
C HIS A 43 0.50 -13.34 -5.86
N ASP A 44 -0.44 -12.99 -4.98
CA ASP A 44 -1.75 -12.46 -5.36
C ASP A 44 -1.78 -10.95 -5.07
N HIS A 45 -1.70 -10.15 -6.13
CA HIS A 45 -1.58 -8.69 -6.07
C HIS A 45 -2.23 -8.03 -7.28
N GLY A 46 -2.40 -6.72 -7.21
CA GLY A 46 -2.88 -5.93 -8.33
C GLY A 46 -2.88 -4.42 -8.08
N LEU A 47 -3.44 -3.70 -9.03
CA LEU A 47 -3.68 -2.26 -8.98
C LEU A 47 -5.18 -2.04 -9.14
N ASN A 48 -5.78 -1.22 -8.27
CA ASN A 48 -7.14 -0.76 -8.46
C ASN A 48 -7.13 0.45 -9.41
N PRO A 49 -7.64 0.33 -10.65
CA PRO A 49 -7.58 1.42 -11.63
C PRO A 49 -8.49 2.60 -11.26
N ALA A 50 -9.47 2.42 -10.36
CA ALA A 50 -10.37 3.49 -9.94
C ALA A 50 -9.74 4.41 -8.88
N THR A 51 -8.82 3.88 -8.07
CA THR A 51 -8.21 4.60 -6.94
C THR A 51 -6.70 4.75 -7.05
N GLU A 52 -6.09 4.13 -8.06
CA GLU A 52 -4.63 4.04 -8.24
C GLU A 52 -3.89 3.44 -7.02
N VAL A 53 -4.59 2.61 -6.23
CA VAL A 53 -4.05 1.96 -5.03
C VAL A 53 -3.59 0.55 -5.37
N TYR A 54 -2.36 0.22 -4.97
CA TYR A 54 -1.85 -1.14 -5.07
C TYR A 54 -2.44 -2.00 -3.95
N TRP A 55 -2.66 -3.27 -4.23
CA TRP A 55 -3.15 -4.23 -3.25
C TRP A 55 -2.46 -5.58 -3.37
N PHE A 56 -2.47 -6.33 -2.29
CA PHE A 56 -2.04 -7.72 -2.25
C PHE A 56 -2.83 -8.53 -1.23
N ARG A 57 -2.86 -9.85 -1.40
CA ARG A 57 -3.39 -10.78 -0.39
C ARG A 57 -2.28 -11.37 0.45
N TYR A 58 -2.45 -11.27 1.76
CA TYR A 58 -1.57 -11.89 2.73
C TYR A 58 -2.37 -12.35 3.95
N ASN A 59 -2.10 -13.58 4.41
CA ASN A 59 -2.74 -14.18 5.58
C ASN A 59 -4.28 -14.12 5.54
N GLY A 60 -4.88 -14.46 4.40
CA GLY A 60 -6.34 -14.49 4.22
C GLY A 60 -7.03 -13.11 4.15
N SER A 61 -6.27 -12.01 4.17
CA SER A 61 -6.81 -10.64 4.08
C SER A 61 -6.25 -9.91 2.87
N VAL A 62 -7.05 -8.99 2.30
CA VAL A 62 -6.59 -8.02 1.31
C VAL A 62 -5.97 -6.84 2.05
N HIS A 63 -4.79 -6.43 1.62
CA HIS A 63 -4.10 -5.25 2.09
C HIS A 63 -3.94 -4.26 0.94
N GLU A 64 -4.24 -3.01 1.21
CA GLU A 64 -4.03 -1.89 0.28
C GLU A 64 -2.80 -1.11 0.73
N ILE A 65 -1.96 -0.71 -0.22
CA ILE A 65 -0.77 0.11 -0.01
C ILE A 65 -0.78 1.32 -0.94
N TYR A 66 -0.55 2.50 -0.39
CA TYR A 66 -0.69 3.77 -1.12
C TYR A 66 0.24 4.86 -0.59
N VAL A 67 0.41 5.92 -1.39
CA VAL A 67 1.29 7.06 -1.12
C VAL A 67 0.43 8.29 -0.81
N GLU A 68 0.80 9.04 0.23
CA GLU A 68 0.28 10.40 0.52
C GLU A 68 1.42 11.41 0.60
#